data_AF-A0A375YFA1-F1
#
_entry.id   AF-A0A375YFA1-F1
#
_cell.length_a   1.000
_cell.length_b   1.000
_cell.length_c   1.000
_cell.angle_alpha   90.00
_cell.angle_beta   90.00
_cell.angle_gamma   90.00
#
_symmetry.space_group_name_H-M   'P 1'
#
loop_
_entity.id
_entity.type
_entity.pdbx_description
1 polymer ?
#
loop_
_entity_poly.entity_id
_entity_poly.type
_entity_poly.pdbx_seq_one_letter_code
_entity_poly.pdbx_strand_id
1 'polypeptide(L)'
;MIRFLATLLGLAALVVAAVGFTARYLPISGHPTLILAAAAPYLSVAAPAAMLLFALGRRWVLSLVAVALTVALMWVYVPRYQVASAAEAATVELRVLTANLGMGQADPDALAALAANSADVVAVQEMTQEAADGLSAAGMDQVFPHRVIVPAPMAAGIGIWSRFPLVHPGRIDGYALPMVGSRIRVPGVRVDATVLSVHLAAPWPMPIDAWRSDLTAFADTLREIGVSAGAGAVIVAGDFNSTYEMAPFRKLLDEGYGDAAVDAGAGLARSYPGRGYRPPLIGIDHILTRNCSASGVRTVVVPGADHRGLLATLRLPVDLTAS
;
A
#
# COMPACT_ATOMS: atom_id res chain seq x y z
N MET A 1 -36.91 29.87 2.50
CA MET A 1 -35.45 30.03 2.30
C MET A 1 -34.66 28.80 2.75
N ILE A 2 -34.75 28.37 4.02
CA ILE A 2 -33.96 27.25 4.58
C ILE A 2 -34.11 25.94 3.77
N ARG A 3 -35.34 25.52 3.44
CA ARG A 3 -35.58 24.28 2.68
C ARG A 3 -34.98 24.30 1.27
N PHE A 4 -35.01 25.46 0.62
CA PHE A 4 -34.45 25.65 -0.72
C PHE A 4 -32.92 25.59 -0.68
N LEU A 5 -32.31 26.32 0.26
CA LEU A 5 -30.85 26.29 0.45
C LEU A 5 -30.36 24.88 0.82
N ALA A 6 -31.05 24.20 1.74
CA ALA A 6 -30.74 22.82 2.11
C ALA A 6 -30.82 21.86 0.89
N THR A 7 -31.82 22.06 0.02
CA THR A 7 -31.93 21.27 -1.22
C THR A 7 -30.75 21.53 -2.15
N LEU A 8 -30.36 22.79 -2.37
CA LEU A 8 -29.22 23.12 -3.24
C LEU A 8 -27.89 22.57 -2.72
N LEU A 9 -27.61 22.75 -1.43
CA LEU A 9 -26.41 22.21 -0.80
C LEU A 9 -26.43 20.68 -0.81
N GLY A 10 -27.59 20.06 -0.62
CA GLY A 10 -27.76 18.61 -0.72
C GLY A 10 -27.46 18.09 -2.11
N LEU A 11 -27.91 18.78 -3.17
CA LEU A 11 -27.60 18.42 -4.56
C LEU A 11 -26.10 18.51 -4.84
N ALA A 12 -25.44 19.59 -4.40
CA ALA A 12 -24.00 19.73 -4.53
C ALA A 12 -23.25 18.60 -3.82
N ALA A 13 -23.61 18.29 -2.57
CA ALA A 13 -23.03 17.19 -1.80
C ALA A 13 -23.26 15.82 -2.45
N LEU A 14 -24.46 15.58 -3.00
CA LEU A 14 -24.78 14.35 -3.70
C LEU A 14 -23.91 14.17 -4.96
N VAL A 15 -23.75 15.24 -5.74
CA VAL A 15 -22.87 15.22 -6.93
C VAL A 15 -21.44 14.94 -6.53
N VAL A 16 -20.92 15.59 -5.48
CA VAL A 16 -19.55 15.35 -4.98
C VAL A 16 -19.36 13.89 -4.58
N ALA A 17 -20.30 13.32 -3.84
CA ALA A 17 -20.21 11.91 -3.43
C ALA A 17 -20.32 10.95 -4.61
N ALA A 18 -21.21 11.23 -5.57
CA ALA A 18 -21.36 10.41 -6.77
C ALA A 18 -20.10 10.45 -7.65
N VAL A 19 -19.46 11.63 -7.77
CA VAL A 19 -18.15 11.78 -8.44
C VAL A 19 -17.09 10.96 -7.73
N GLY A 20 -16.98 11.03 -6.40
CA GLY A 20 -16.03 10.22 -5.63
C GLY A 20 -16.25 8.72 -5.81
N PHE A 21 -17.51 8.27 -5.71
CA PHE A 21 -17.87 6.86 -5.88
C PHE A 21 -17.54 6.34 -7.28
N THR A 22 -17.88 7.12 -8.31
CA THR A 22 -17.65 6.73 -9.71
C THR A 22 -16.18 6.80 -10.09
N ALA A 23 -15.43 7.80 -9.62
CA ALA A 23 -14.00 7.98 -9.92
C ALA A 23 -13.16 6.74 -9.58
N ARG A 24 -13.53 6.02 -8.52
CA ARG A 24 -12.90 4.75 -8.12
C ARG A 24 -12.88 3.69 -9.24
N TYR A 25 -13.87 3.69 -10.13
CA TYR A 25 -14.04 2.69 -11.18
C TYR A 25 -13.59 3.17 -12.56
N LEU A 26 -13.22 4.44 -12.69
CA LEU A 26 -12.81 5.01 -13.97
C LEU A 26 -11.34 4.65 -14.27
N PRO A 27 -10.98 4.52 -15.56
CA PRO A 27 -9.59 4.42 -15.95
C PRO A 27 -8.86 5.72 -15.59
N ILE A 28 -7.60 5.59 -15.19
CA ILE A 28 -6.74 6.74 -14.90
C ILE A 28 -6.05 7.16 -16.20
N SER A 29 -6.69 8.09 -16.91
CA SER A 29 -6.20 8.64 -18.17
C SER A 29 -5.24 9.82 -18.01
N GLY A 30 -5.24 10.47 -16.84
CA GLY A 30 -4.43 11.66 -16.57
C GLY A 30 -4.55 12.12 -15.11
N HIS A 31 -3.91 13.25 -14.78
CA HIS A 31 -3.91 13.79 -13.41
C HIS A 31 -5.31 14.09 -12.84
N PRO A 32 -6.31 14.59 -13.59
CA PRO A 32 -7.63 14.84 -13.02
C PRO A 32 -8.31 13.57 -12.50
N THR A 33 -8.28 12.47 -13.26
CA THR A 33 -8.85 11.18 -12.83
C THR A 33 -8.04 10.54 -11.72
N LEU A 34 -6.70 10.69 -11.74
CA LEU A 34 -5.81 10.30 -10.66
C LEU A 34 -6.18 10.99 -9.33
N ILE A 35 -6.29 12.33 -9.35
CA ILE A 35 -6.60 13.14 -8.16
C ILE A 35 -8.00 12.81 -7.64
N LEU A 36 -8.99 12.68 -8.52
CA LEU A 36 -10.35 12.31 -8.11
C LEU A 36 -10.41 10.91 -7.47
N ALA A 37 -9.68 9.93 -8.01
CA ALA A 37 -9.59 8.60 -7.42
C ALA A 37 -8.90 8.64 -6.05
N ALA A 38 -7.76 9.31 -5.92
CA ALA A 38 -7.07 9.46 -4.63
C ALA A 38 -7.92 10.21 -3.59
N ALA A 39 -8.74 11.17 -4.03
CA ALA A 39 -9.63 11.94 -3.18
C ALA A 39 -10.95 11.21 -2.83
N ALA A 40 -11.28 10.11 -3.51
CA ALA A 40 -12.56 9.42 -3.40
C ALA A 40 -13.02 9.14 -1.94
N PRO A 41 -12.17 8.70 -1.00
CA PRO A 41 -12.60 8.41 0.37
C PRO A 41 -13.07 9.68 1.10
N TYR A 42 -12.54 10.84 0.73
CA TYR A 42 -12.92 12.14 1.30
C TYR A 42 -14.22 12.67 0.69
N LEU A 43 -14.36 12.56 -0.64
CA LEU A 43 -15.58 12.95 -1.34
C LEU A 43 -16.79 12.12 -0.90
N SER A 44 -16.55 10.87 -0.49
CA SER A 44 -17.57 9.95 0.02
C SER A 44 -18.30 10.45 1.27
N VAL A 45 -17.66 11.30 2.09
CA VAL A 45 -18.28 11.91 3.28
C VAL A 45 -19.44 12.86 2.90
N ALA A 46 -19.48 13.34 1.65
CA ALA A 46 -20.58 14.18 1.17
C ALA A 46 -21.91 13.41 1.04
N ALA A 47 -21.91 12.08 0.94
CA ALA A 47 -23.15 11.29 0.82
C ALA A 47 -24.05 11.39 2.08
N PRO A 48 -23.55 11.09 3.30
CA PRO A 48 -24.35 11.27 4.51
C PRO A 48 -24.73 12.74 4.75
N ALA A 49 -23.89 13.70 4.35
CA ALA A 49 -24.25 15.12 4.40
C ALA A 49 -25.44 15.45 3.46
N ALA A 50 -25.43 14.95 2.22
CA ALA A 50 -26.53 15.10 1.28
C ALA A 50 -27.84 14.51 1.83
N MET A 51 -27.77 13.32 2.44
CA MET A 51 -28.89 12.66 3.11
C MET A 51 -29.53 13.56 4.17
N LEU A 52 -28.73 14.13 5.07
CA LEU A 52 -29.21 15.03 6.13
C LEU A 52 -29.82 16.33 5.57
N LEU A 53 -29.18 16.91 4.54
CA LEU A 53 -29.65 18.14 3.89
C LEU A 53 -30.98 17.94 3.15
N PHE A 54 -31.16 16.81 2.46
CA PHE A 54 -32.43 16.49 1.81
C PHE A 54 -33.55 16.18 2.81
N ALA A 55 -33.24 15.53 3.93
CA ALA A 55 -34.20 15.31 5.01
C ALA A 55 -34.67 16.64 5.60
N LEU A 56 -33.75 17.57 5.87
CA LEU A 56 -34.07 18.93 6.33
C LEU A 56 -34.90 19.72 5.29
N GLY A 57 -34.58 19.54 4.01
CA GLY A 57 -35.35 20.08 2.88
C GLY A 57 -36.71 19.43 2.65
N ARG A 58 -37.03 18.34 3.38
CA ARG A 58 -38.22 17.48 3.19
C ARG A 58 -38.32 16.88 1.79
N ARG A 59 -37.19 16.58 1.15
CA ARG A 59 -37.07 16.00 -0.19
C ARG A 59 -36.90 14.48 -0.07
N TRP A 60 -37.99 13.76 0.20
CA TRP A 60 -37.93 12.34 0.54
C TRP A 60 -37.30 11.46 -0.56
N VAL A 61 -37.62 11.69 -1.83
CA VAL A 61 -36.99 10.95 -2.96
C VAL A 61 -35.48 11.16 -2.98
N LEU A 62 -35.01 12.41 -2.92
CA LEU A 62 -33.58 12.71 -2.90
C LEU A 62 -32.89 12.17 -1.65
N SER A 63 -33.59 12.15 -0.52
CA SER A 63 -33.10 11.55 0.73
C SER A 63 -32.87 10.05 0.54
N LEU A 64 -33.80 9.32 -0.09
CA LEU A 64 -33.66 7.89 -0.38
C LEU A 64 -32.48 7.62 -1.33
N VAL A 65 -32.29 8.45 -2.36
CA VAL A 65 -31.13 8.34 -3.27
C VAL A 65 -29.82 8.53 -2.51
N ALA A 66 -29.74 9.54 -1.64
CA ALA A 66 -28.56 9.77 -0.82
C ALA A 66 -28.30 8.63 0.18
N VAL A 67 -29.36 8.07 0.79
CA VAL A 67 -29.25 6.87 1.64
C VAL A 67 -28.65 5.69 0.87
N ALA A 68 -29.17 5.42 -0.34
CA ALA A 68 -28.66 4.32 -1.16
C ALA A 68 -27.17 4.50 -1.50
N LEU A 69 -26.76 5.72 -1.84
CA LEU A 69 -25.35 6.03 -2.08
C LEU A 69 -24.49 5.88 -0.81
N THR A 70 -24.98 6.34 0.34
CA THR A 70 -24.30 6.14 1.64
C THR A 70 -24.12 4.67 1.95
N VAL A 71 -25.16 3.84 1.78
CA VAL A 71 -25.08 2.39 1.99
C VAL A 71 -24.08 1.74 1.03
N ALA A 72 -24.10 2.12 -0.25
CA ALA A 72 -23.13 1.62 -1.23
C ALA A 72 -21.68 1.98 -0.85
N LEU A 73 -21.45 3.21 -0.36
CA LEU A 73 -20.14 3.65 0.12
C LEU A 73 -19.72 2.91 1.39
N MET A 74 -20.64 2.69 2.33
CA MET A 74 -20.37 1.87 3.51
C MET A 74 -19.98 0.45 3.12
N TRP A 75 -20.65 -0.15 2.14
CA TRP A 75 -20.30 -1.47 1.61
C TRP A 75 -18.87 -1.52 1.04
N VAL A 76 -18.39 -0.41 0.46
CA VAL A 76 -17.03 -0.32 -0.10
C VAL A 76 -15.96 -0.11 0.98
N TYR A 77 -16.23 0.73 1.99
CA TYR A 77 -15.19 1.17 2.93
C TYR A 77 -15.21 0.46 4.28
N VAL A 78 -16.39 0.10 4.82
CA VAL A 78 -16.50 -0.54 6.14
C VAL A 78 -15.72 -1.86 6.21
N PRO A 79 -15.75 -2.76 5.20
CA PRO A 79 -14.97 -4.00 5.25
C PRO A 79 -13.46 -3.78 5.45
N ARG A 80 -12.92 -2.63 5.04
CA ARG A 80 -11.49 -2.32 5.20
C ARG A 80 -11.09 -1.97 6.63
N TYR A 81 -12.07 -1.81 7.52
CA TYR A 81 -11.85 -1.60 8.96
C TYR A 81 -12.19 -2.86 9.77
N GLN A 82 -12.40 -3.99 9.10
CA GLN A 82 -12.69 -5.28 9.72
C GLN A 82 -11.54 -6.22 9.43
N VAL A 83 -11.08 -6.94 10.45
CA VAL A 83 -10.04 -7.96 10.29
C VAL A 83 -10.67 -9.17 9.60
N ALA A 84 -10.05 -9.65 8.53
CA ALA A 84 -10.47 -10.88 7.88
C ALA A 84 -10.30 -12.08 8.83
N SER A 85 -11.28 -12.99 8.83
CA SER A 85 -11.15 -14.25 9.59
C SER A 85 -9.97 -15.07 9.04
N ALA A 86 -9.06 -15.46 9.92
CA ALA A 86 -7.93 -16.31 9.54
C ALA A 86 -8.38 -17.76 9.36
N ALA A 87 -7.80 -18.46 8.38
CA ALA A 87 -7.95 -19.90 8.28
C ALA A 87 -7.25 -20.59 9.47
N GLU A 88 -7.77 -21.72 9.94
CA GLU A 88 -7.24 -22.52 11.07
C GLU A 88 -5.94 -23.29 10.73
N ALA A 89 -5.15 -22.83 9.76
CA ALA A 89 -3.91 -23.47 9.40
C ALA A 89 -2.79 -23.12 10.39
N ALA A 90 -1.83 -24.03 10.57
CA ALA A 90 -0.60 -23.71 11.31
C ALA A 90 0.20 -22.66 10.53
N THR A 91 0.54 -21.54 11.19
CA THR A 91 1.27 -20.42 10.57
C THR A 91 2.48 -19.99 11.39
N VAL A 92 3.50 -19.48 10.71
CA VAL A 92 4.63 -18.75 11.28
C VAL A 92 4.41 -17.25 11.07
N GLU A 93 4.65 -16.43 12.09
CA GLU A 93 4.58 -14.98 11.94
C GLU A 93 5.87 -14.41 11.33
N LEU A 94 5.71 -13.47 10.40
CA LEU A 94 6.79 -12.73 9.77
C LEU A 94 6.47 -11.24 9.80
N ARG A 95 7.34 -10.42 10.39
CA ARG A 95 7.16 -8.97 10.45
C ARG A 95 7.91 -8.29 9.31
N VAL A 96 7.19 -7.51 8.51
CA VAL A 96 7.71 -6.83 7.32
C VAL A 96 7.53 -5.33 7.48
N LEU A 97 8.63 -4.59 7.36
CA LEU A 97 8.64 -3.13 7.29
C LEU A 97 8.94 -2.70 5.86
N THR A 98 8.16 -1.78 5.30
CA THR A 98 8.56 -1.05 4.09
C THR A 98 8.63 0.44 4.34
N ALA A 99 9.64 1.10 3.75
CA ALA A 99 9.86 2.53 3.90
C ALA A 99 10.52 3.15 2.66
N ASN A 100 9.83 4.12 2.05
CA ASN A 100 10.44 5.10 1.16
C ASN A 100 11.20 6.14 2.00
N LEU A 101 12.50 6.36 1.70
CA LEU A 101 13.38 7.23 2.49
C LEU A 101 13.35 8.70 2.09
N GLY A 102 12.56 9.09 1.07
CA GLY A 102 12.47 10.46 0.58
C GLY A 102 13.81 10.96 0.03
N MET A 103 14.38 10.24 -0.93
CA MET A 103 15.70 10.47 -1.51
C MET A 103 16.82 10.50 -0.46
N GLY A 104 16.83 9.48 0.41
CA GLY A 104 17.84 9.31 1.45
C GLY A 104 17.76 10.28 2.62
N GLN A 105 16.65 11.01 2.78
CA GLN A 105 16.47 11.98 3.87
C GLN A 105 16.06 11.34 5.20
N ALA A 106 15.70 10.07 5.22
CA ALA A 106 15.39 9.34 6.44
C ALA A 106 16.57 9.35 7.42
N ASP A 107 16.28 9.51 8.71
CA ASP A 107 17.24 9.36 9.79
C ASP A 107 17.67 7.87 9.90
N PRO A 108 18.95 7.54 9.64
CA PRO A 108 19.40 6.16 9.61
C PRO A 108 19.38 5.51 11.00
N ASP A 109 19.68 6.25 12.06
CA ASP A 109 19.68 5.73 13.44
C ASP A 109 18.25 5.38 13.88
N ALA A 110 17.32 6.30 13.61
CA ALA A 110 15.91 6.08 13.93
C ALA A 110 15.30 4.92 13.13
N LEU A 111 15.64 4.80 11.84
CA LEU A 111 15.15 3.71 11.00
C LEU A 111 15.76 2.36 11.41
N ALA A 112 17.08 2.29 11.66
CA ALA A 112 17.73 1.06 12.10
C ALA A 112 17.16 0.59 13.45
N ALA A 113 16.94 1.50 14.41
CA ALA A 113 16.34 1.18 15.70
C ALA A 113 14.88 0.71 15.56
N LEU A 114 14.08 1.37 14.71
CA LEU A 114 12.70 0.95 14.42
C LEU A 114 12.69 -0.45 13.82
N ALA A 115 13.50 -0.70 12.79
CA ALA A 115 13.61 -1.97 12.11
C ALA A 115 14.03 -3.08 13.09
N ALA A 116 15.07 -2.86 13.88
CA ALA A 116 15.60 -3.85 14.81
C ALA A 116 14.55 -4.35 15.80
N ASN A 117 13.69 -3.46 16.30
CA ASN A 117 12.68 -3.80 17.29
C ASN A 117 11.41 -4.41 16.69
N SER A 118 11.10 -4.09 15.43
CA SER A 118 9.75 -4.33 14.90
C SER A 118 9.68 -5.22 13.66
N ALA A 119 10.80 -5.49 12.98
CA ALA A 119 10.82 -6.19 11.70
C ALA A 119 11.78 -7.39 11.67
N ASP A 120 11.44 -8.33 10.79
CA ASP A 120 12.28 -9.47 10.41
C ASP A 120 12.80 -9.32 8.97
N VAL A 121 12.05 -8.57 8.15
CA VAL A 121 12.41 -8.18 6.78
C VAL A 121 12.12 -6.69 6.60
N VAL A 122 13.03 -5.97 5.95
CA VAL A 122 12.88 -4.54 5.66
C VAL A 122 13.06 -4.31 4.16
N ALA A 123 12.05 -3.75 3.51
CA ALA A 123 12.08 -3.28 2.13
C ALA A 123 12.23 -1.76 2.11
N VAL A 124 13.19 -1.24 1.34
CA VAL A 124 13.52 0.18 1.32
C VAL A 124 13.51 0.72 -0.11
N GLN A 125 12.96 1.92 -0.28
CA GLN A 125 12.91 2.69 -1.53
C GLN A 125 13.59 4.06 -1.35
N GLU A 126 14.01 4.68 -2.46
CA GLU A 126 14.71 5.98 -2.52
C GLU A 126 15.97 6.06 -1.66
N MET A 127 16.75 4.99 -1.67
CA MET A 127 17.95 4.85 -0.86
C MET A 127 19.20 5.33 -1.60
N THR A 128 19.65 6.55 -1.30
CA THR A 128 20.92 7.05 -1.81
C THR A 128 22.11 6.27 -1.23
N GLN A 129 23.30 6.47 -1.81
CA GLN A 129 24.52 5.87 -1.28
C GLN A 129 24.78 6.32 0.17
N GLU A 130 24.56 7.60 0.46
CA GLU A 130 24.73 8.16 1.80
C GLU A 130 23.75 7.54 2.80
N ALA A 131 22.50 7.30 2.40
CA ALA A 131 21.52 6.63 3.25
C ALA A 131 21.89 5.17 3.52
N ALA A 132 22.39 4.44 2.50
CA ALA A 132 22.85 3.07 2.67
C ALA A 132 24.06 3.00 3.64
N ASP A 133 25.04 3.88 3.47
CA ASP A 133 26.21 3.96 4.34
C ASP A 133 25.82 4.34 5.78
N GLY A 134 24.88 5.28 5.92
CA GLY A 134 24.30 5.69 7.21
C GLY A 134 23.59 4.53 7.92
N LEU A 135 22.76 3.75 7.21
CA LEU A 135 22.08 2.58 7.78
C LEU A 135 23.08 1.50 8.22
N SER A 136 24.12 1.24 7.42
CA SER A 136 25.20 0.33 7.79
C SER A 136 25.93 0.81 9.05
N ALA A 137 26.24 2.11 9.15
CA ALA A 137 26.86 2.70 10.34
C ALA A 137 25.96 2.65 11.58
N ALA A 138 24.65 2.79 11.40
CA ALA A 138 23.62 2.77 12.44
C ALA A 138 23.29 1.38 12.99
N GLY A 139 23.91 0.31 12.48
CA GLY A 139 23.71 -1.03 13.02
C GLY A 139 22.82 -1.96 12.16
N MET A 140 22.35 -1.52 10.99
CA MET A 140 21.36 -2.27 10.20
C MET A 140 21.88 -3.65 9.77
N ASP A 141 23.14 -3.72 9.31
CA ASP A 141 23.72 -4.96 8.78
C ASP A 141 24.06 -5.98 9.88
N GLN A 142 24.27 -5.53 11.13
CA GLN A 142 24.50 -6.42 12.27
C GLN A 142 23.20 -7.10 12.70
N VAL A 143 22.07 -6.41 12.57
CA VAL A 143 20.74 -6.93 12.93
C VAL A 143 20.14 -7.77 11.81
N PHE A 144 20.39 -7.39 10.56
CA PHE A 144 19.89 -8.02 9.34
C PHE A 144 21.06 -8.43 8.45
N PRO A 145 21.75 -9.56 8.74
CA PRO A 145 22.99 -9.94 8.06
C PRO A 145 22.80 -10.35 6.59
N HIS A 146 21.56 -10.55 6.14
CA HIS A 146 21.26 -10.95 4.77
C HIS A 146 20.60 -9.79 4.03
N ARG A 147 21.26 -9.27 2.99
CA ARG A 147 20.78 -8.10 2.26
C ARG A 147 21.03 -8.17 0.76
N VAL A 148 20.18 -7.50 0.01
CA VAL A 148 20.39 -7.14 -1.39
C VAL A 148 20.04 -5.66 -1.52
N ILE A 149 21.04 -4.84 -1.84
CA ILE A 149 20.87 -3.39 -1.92
C ILE A 149 21.44 -2.90 -3.24
N VAL A 150 20.76 -1.91 -3.81
CA VAL A 150 21.24 -1.12 -4.95
C VAL A 150 21.02 0.34 -4.61
N PRO A 151 21.95 0.97 -3.86
CA PRO A 151 21.91 2.40 -3.65
C PRO A 151 22.06 3.12 -4.98
N ALA A 152 21.30 4.20 -5.17
CA ALA A 152 21.42 5.04 -6.36
C ALA A 152 20.95 6.47 -6.07
N PRO A 153 21.37 7.46 -6.86
CA PRO A 153 20.96 8.85 -6.65
C PRO A 153 19.45 9.02 -6.71
N MET A 154 18.95 10.05 -6.01
CA MET A 154 17.54 10.46 -6.05
C MET A 154 16.61 9.29 -5.67
N ALA A 155 15.52 9.10 -6.43
CA ALA A 155 14.50 8.10 -6.15
C ALA A 155 14.86 6.67 -6.59
N ALA A 156 16.02 6.48 -7.24
CA ALA A 156 16.37 5.21 -7.89
C ALA A 156 17.02 4.18 -6.95
N GLY A 157 17.22 4.49 -5.67
CA GLY A 157 17.78 3.54 -4.71
C GLY A 157 16.75 2.52 -4.21
N ILE A 158 17.14 1.26 -4.06
CA ILE A 158 16.25 0.17 -3.61
C ILE A 158 17.01 -0.86 -2.77
N GLY A 159 16.35 -1.51 -1.81
CA GLY A 159 16.99 -2.57 -1.03
C GLY A 159 16.04 -3.47 -0.25
N ILE A 160 16.56 -4.64 0.14
CA ILE A 160 15.96 -5.57 1.10
C ILE A 160 17.03 -5.97 2.13
N TRP A 161 16.64 -5.94 3.40
CA TRP A 161 17.36 -6.55 4.52
C TRP A 161 16.50 -7.64 5.15
N SER A 162 17.13 -8.71 5.63
CA SER A 162 16.46 -9.82 6.28
C SER A 162 17.29 -10.42 7.41
N ARG A 163 16.60 -10.87 8.46
CA ARG A 163 17.16 -11.75 9.49
C ARG A 163 17.36 -13.18 8.99
N PHE A 164 16.74 -13.52 7.86
CA PHE A 164 16.74 -14.86 7.28
C PHE A 164 17.56 -14.90 5.99
N PRO A 165 18.16 -16.05 5.63
CA PRO A 165 18.96 -16.17 4.42
C PRO A 165 18.19 -15.78 3.16
N LEU A 166 18.77 -14.86 2.38
CA LEU A 166 18.33 -14.53 1.03
C LEU A 166 18.85 -15.58 0.04
N VAL A 167 18.00 -15.99 -0.90
CA VAL A 167 18.26 -17.01 -1.91
C VAL A 167 17.96 -16.42 -3.28
N HIS A 168 18.94 -16.52 -4.18
CA HIS A 168 18.89 -15.93 -5.52
C HIS A 168 18.44 -14.45 -5.52
N PRO A 169 19.07 -13.56 -4.72
CA PRO A 169 18.74 -12.14 -4.78
C PRO A 169 19.06 -11.58 -6.16
N GLY A 170 18.18 -10.73 -6.69
CA GLY A 170 18.35 -10.16 -8.00
C GLY A 170 17.54 -8.88 -8.21
N ARG A 171 17.92 -8.16 -9.26
CA ARG A 171 17.16 -7.03 -9.78
C ARG A 171 16.01 -7.51 -10.64
N ILE A 172 14.94 -6.74 -10.63
CA ILE A 172 13.85 -6.84 -11.60
C ILE A 172 13.90 -5.54 -12.42
N ASP A 173 14.30 -5.67 -13.67
CA ASP A 173 14.48 -4.56 -14.60
C ASP A 173 13.24 -4.39 -15.51
N GLY A 174 13.24 -3.36 -16.36
CA GLY A 174 12.11 -3.06 -17.28
C GLY A 174 11.12 -2.02 -16.77
N TYR A 175 11.43 -1.39 -15.64
CA TYR A 175 10.63 -0.36 -14.99
C TYR A 175 11.36 0.99 -14.95
N ALA A 176 10.61 2.08 -14.77
CA ALA A 176 11.19 3.41 -14.64
C ALA A 176 12.10 3.56 -13.42
N LEU A 177 11.82 2.83 -12.34
CA LEU A 177 12.62 2.76 -11.11
C LEU A 177 12.96 1.30 -10.80
N PRO A 178 14.13 1.02 -10.20
CA PRO A 178 14.58 -0.35 -10.00
C PRO A 178 13.81 -1.03 -8.88
N MET A 179 13.66 -2.34 -9.03
CA MET A 179 13.09 -3.23 -8.02
C MET A 179 14.09 -4.35 -7.72
N VAL A 180 13.99 -4.94 -6.54
CA VAL A 180 14.78 -6.13 -6.17
C VAL A 180 13.88 -7.18 -5.55
N GLY A 181 14.24 -8.44 -5.77
CA GLY A 181 13.53 -9.58 -5.21
C GLY A 181 14.48 -10.68 -4.78
N SER A 182 14.03 -11.50 -3.83
CA SER A 182 14.74 -12.69 -3.39
C SER A 182 13.77 -13.70 -2.76
N ARG A 183 14.14 -14.97 -2.75
CA ARG A 183 13.52 -15.95 -1.86
C ARG A 183 14.14 -15.84 -0.48
N ILE A 184 13.36 -16.07 0.57
CA ILE A 184 13.80 -16.03 1.97
C ILE A 184 13.47 -17.36 2.66
N ARG A 185 14.43 -17.89 3.42
CA ARG A 185 14.25 -19.14 4.19
C ARG A 185 13.77 -18.82 5.59
N VAL A 186 12.44 -18.75 5.76
CA VAL A 186 11.82 -18.52 7.08
C VAL A 186 11.78 -19.85 7.85
N PRO A 187 12.39 -19.93 9.06
CA PRO A 187 12.34 -21.14 9.86
C PRO A 187 10.91 -21.61 10.14
N GLY A 188 10.63 -22.89 9.95
CA GLY A 188 9.31 -23.47 10.17
C GLY A 188 8.34 -23.31 9.00
N VAL A 189 8.73 -22.67 7.89
CA VAL A 189 7.97 -22.63 6.64
C VAL A 189 8.59 -23.61 5.64
N ARG A 190 7.79 -24.51 5.06
CA ARG A 190 8.27 -25.61 4.20
C ARG A 190 8.81 -25.12 2.85
N VAL A 191 8.17 -24.12 2.26
CA VAL A 191 8.53 -23.56 0.95
C VAL A 191 9.01 -22.14 1.13
N ASP A 192 10.20 -21.83 0.62
CA ASP A 192 10.79 -20.48 0.71
C ASP A 192 9.80 -19.41 0.24
N ALA A 193 9.65 -18.35 1.05
CA ALA A 193 8.80 -17.22 0.70
C ALA A 193 9.54 -16.30 -0.28
N THR A 194 8.83 -15.66 -1.19
CA THR A 194 9.39 -14.66 -2.12
C THR A 194 9.11 -13.26 -1.57
N VAL A 195 10.13 -12.41 -1.48
CA VAL A 195 10.01 -11.01 -1.05
C VAL A 195 10.53 -10.08 -2.13
N LEU A 196 9.78 -9.03 -2.42
CA LEU A 196 10.16 -7.94 -3.30
C LEU A 196 10.14 -6.59 -2.57
N SER A 197 11.09 -5.72 -2.93
CA SER A 197 11.05 -4.28 -2.70
C SER A 197 10.75 -3.60 -4.03
N VAL A 198 9.65 -2.85 -4.09
CA VAL A 198 9.18 -2.22 -5.34
C VAL A 198 9.03 -0.70 -5.19
N HIS A 199 9.32 0.01 -6.28
CA HIS A 199 9.05 1.44 -6.38
C HIS A 199 8.52 1.71 -7.79
N LEU A 200 7.22 2.00 -7.93
CA LEU A 200 6.63 2.37 -9.22
C LEU A 200 6.79 3.87 -9.45
N ALA A 201 6.94 4.29 -10.72
CA ALA A 201 7.08 5.70 -11.06
C ALA A 201 6.00 6.58 -10.43
N ALA A 202 6.37 7.75 -9.91
CA ALA A 202 5.40 8.70 -9.39
C ALA A 202 4.53 9.29 -10.52
N PRO A 203 3.18 9.25 -10.42
CA PRO A 203 2.29 9.88 -11.40
C PRO A 203 2.08 11.37 -11.14
N TRP A 204 2.62 11.91 -10.03
CA TRP A 204 2.55 13.31 -9.65
C TRP A 204 3.78 13.69 -8.81
N PRO A 205 4.39 14.87 -9.02
CA PRO A 205 4.06 15.89 -10.01
C PRO A 205 4.56 15.56 -11.44
N MET A 206 5.11 14.37 -11.64
CA MET A 206 5.65 13.91 -12.92
C MET A 206 4.55 13.57 -13.95
N PRO A 207 4.88 13.46 -15.24
CA PRO A 207 3.97 12.92 -16.25
C PRO A 207 3.49 11.51 -15.90
N ILE A 208 2.23 11.21 -16.19
CA ILE A 208 1.58 9.97 -15.75
C ILE A 208 2.01 8.71 -16.53
N ASP A 209 2.63 8.87 -17.70
CA ASP A 209 2.83 7.77 -18.66
C ASP A 209 3.75 6.68 -18.13
N ALA A 210 4.83 7.06 -17.43
CA ALA A 210 5.75 6.10 -16.81
C ALA A 210 5.02 5.24 -15.77
N TRP A 211 4.24 5.87 -14.88
CA TRP A 211 3.43 5.15 -13.88
C TRP A 211 2.41 4.20 -14.53
N ARG A 212 1.75 4.63 -15.61
CA ARG A 212 0.79 3.77 -16.34
C ARG A 212 1.48 2.58 -17.00
N SER A 213 2.65 2.82 -17.60
CA SER A 213 3.46 1.77 -18.23
C SER A 213 3.93 0.76 -17.19
N ASP A 214 4.50 1.24 -16.09
CA ASP A 214 4.97 0.43 -14.97
C ASP A 214 3.83 -0.43 -14.40
N LEU A 215 2.67 0.15 -14.07
CA LEU A 215 1.52 -0.61 -13.55
C LEU A 215 1.01 -1.67 -14.53
N THR A 216 1.05 -1.38 -15.83
CA THR A 216 0.61 -2.34 -16.85
C THR A 216 1.56 -3.52 -16.92
N ALA A 217 2.87 -3.26 -16.98
CA ALA A 217 3.89 -4.31 -16.98
C ALA A 217 3.93 -5.10 -15.66
N PHE A 218 3.65 -4.43 -14.54
CA PHE A 218 3.74 -5.04 -13.22
C PHE A 218 2.72 -6.15 -13.00
N ALA A 219 1.55 -6.10 -13.65
CA ALA A 219 0.58 -7.20 -13.60
C ALA A 219 1.19 -8.52 -14.13
N ASP A 220 1.94 -8.46 -15.24
CA ASP A 220 2.59 -9.65 -15.80
C ASP A 220 3.71 -10.15 -14.89
N THR A 221 4.50 -9.24 -14.29
CA THR A 221 5.50 -9.61 -13.28
C THR A 221 4.90 -10.27 -12.04
N LEU A 222 3.78 -9.75 -11.51
CA LEU A 222 3.07 -10.39 -10.39
C LEU A 222 2.58 -11.80 -10.76
N ARG A 223 2.04 -11.97 -11.97
CA ARG A 223 1.62 -13.29 -12.46
C ARG A 223 2.79 -14.27 -12.50
N GLU A 224 3.91 -13.87 -13.11
CA GLU A 224 5.11 -14.69 -13.25
C GLU A 224 5.72 -15.08 -11.90
N ILE A 225 5.79 -14.13 -10.96
CA ILE A 225 6.26 -14.39 -9.60
C ILE A 225 5.35 -15.37 -8.89
N GLY A 226 4.03 -15.15 -8.98
CA GLY A 226 3.05 -16.04 -8.37
C GLY A 226 3.12 -17.48 -8.90
N VAL A 227 3.32 -17.65 -10.21
CA VAL A 227 3.58 -18.98 -10.81
C VAL A 227 4.89 -19.56 -10.30
N SER A 228 5.96 -18.77 -10.27
CA SER A 228 7.30 -19.21 -9.88
C SER A 228 7.43 -19.53 -8.39
N ALA A 229 6.57 -18.96 -7.55
CA ALA A 229 6.50 -19.23 -6.12
C ALA A 229 5.82 -20.57 -5.82
N GLY A 230 4.93 -21.05 -6.69
CA GLY A 230 4.14 -22.26 -6.45
C GLY A 230 3.33 -22.14 -5.15
N ALA A 231 3.60 -23.02 -4.18
CA ALA A 231 2.97 -23.00 -2.86
C ALA A 231 3.65 -22.04 -1.86
N GLY A 232 4.76 -21.39 -2.23
CA GLY A 232 5.45 -20.43 -1.38
C GLY A 232 4.66 -19.13 -1.22
N ALA A 233 4.80 -18.49 -0.05
CA ALA A 233 4.26 -17.15 0.18
C ALA A 233 4.95 -16.13 -0.73
N VAL A 234 4.22 -15.10 -1.19
CA VAL A 234 4.78 -13.95 -1.91
C VAL A 234 4.41 -12.68 -1.19
N ILE A 235 5.41 -11.83 -0.97
CA ILE A 235 5.32 -10.57 -0.25
C ILE A 235 5.91 -9.49 -1.16
N VAL A 236 5.09 -8.55 -1.60
CA VAL A 236 5.54 -7.44 -2.46
C VAL A 236 5.34 -6.15 -1.69
N ALA A 237 6.43 -5.58 -1.19
CA ALA A 237 6.41 -4.45 -0.27
C ALA A 237 7.05 -3.22 -0.92
N GLY A 238 6.42 -2.07 -0.84
CA GLY A 238 7.01 -0.86 -1.40
C GLY A 238 6.05 0.28 -1.68
N ASP A 239 6.56 1.26 -2.41
CA ASP A 239 5.83 2.43 -2.86
C ASP A 239 5.25 2.16 -4.26
N PHE A 240 3.92 2.02 -4.31
CA PHE A 240 3.20 1.78 -5.56
C PHE A 240 2.77 3.08 -6.22
N ASN A 241 2.99 4.22 -5.56
CA ASN A 241 2.54 5.53 -6.01
C ASN A 241 1.04 5.55 -6.40
N SER A 242 0.27 4.66 -5.78
CA SER A 242 -1.11 4.35 -6.15
C SER A 242 -1.93 4.13 -4.90
N THR A 243 -3.11 4.73 -4.83
CA THR A 243 -4.05 4.39 -3.75
C THR A 243 -4.90 3.18 -4.12
N TYR A 244 -5.43 2.47 -3.12
CA TYR A 244 -6.41 1.40 -3.33
C TYR A 244 -7.65 1.85 -4.14
N GLU A 245 -7.96 3.14 -4.17
CA GLU A 245 -9.09 3.69 -4.92
C GLU A 245 -8.86 3.70 -6.43
N MET A 246 -7.62 3.62 -6.88
CA MET A 246 -7.29 3.62 -8.30
C MET A 246 -7.63 2.25 -8.90
N ALA A 247 -8.52 2.23 -9.89
CA ALA A 247 -8.85 1.03 -10.65
C ALA A 247 -7.63 0.23 -11.16
N PRO A 248 -6.58 0.85 -11.74
CA PRO A 248 -5.43 0.09 -12.21
C PRO A 248 -4.62 -0.58 -11.08
N PHE A 249 -4.57 0.00 -9.87
CA PHE A 249 -3.96 -0.67 -8.72
C PHE A 249 -4.75 -1.92 -8.32
N ARG A 250 -6.08 -1.81 -8.19
CA ARG A 250 -6.89 -2.99 -7.83
C ARG A 250 -6.82 -4.10 -8.88
N LYS A 251 -6.59 -3.76 -10.14
CA LYS A 251 -6.37 -4.75 -11.20
C LYS A 251 -5.12 -5.60 -10.97
N LEU A 252 -4.10 -5.09 -10.29
CA LEU A 252 -2.93 -5.91 -9.89
C LEU A 252 -3.34 -7.06 -8.95
N LEU A 253 -4.34 -6.83 -8.10
CA LEU A 253 -4.81 -7.80 -7.13
C LEU A 253 -5.53 -8.99 -7.80
N ASP A 254 -6.07 -8.79 -9.01
CA ASP A 254 -6.71 -9.83 -9.80
C ASP A 254 -5.74 -10.96 -10.20
N GLU A 255 -4.42 -10.74 -10.08
CA GLU A 255 -3.38 -11.77 -10.29
C GLU A 255 -3.22 -12.73 -9.09
N GLY A 256 -4.20 -12.73 -8.17
CA GLY A 256 -4.25 -13.62 -7.00
C GLY A 256 -3.53 -13.06 -5.77
N TYR A 257 -3.43 -11.73 -5.67
CA TYR A 257 -2.80 -11.04 -4.53
C TYR A 257 -3.85 -10.34 -3.67
N GLY A 258 -3.67 -10.42 -2.35
CA GLY A 258 -4.33 -9.58 -1.36
C GLY A 258 -3.51 -8.32 -1.04
N ASP A 259 -4.11 -7.43 -0.26
CA ASP A 259 -3.44 -6.26 0.32
C ASP A 259 -3.45 -6.42 1.83
N ALA A 260 -2.28 -6.41 2.46
CA ALA A 260 -2.12 -6.62 3.89
C ALA A 260 -2.94 -5.64 4.74
N ALA A 261 -3.11 -4.38 4.29
CA ALA A 261 -3.90 -3.40 5.03
C ALA A 261 -5.39 -3.74 4.98
N VAL A 262 -5.88 -4.33 3.89
CA VAL A 262 -7.26 -4.82 3.79
C VAL A 262 -7.46 -6.04 4.68
N ASP A 263 -6.56 -7.03 4.61
CA ASP A 263 -6.62 -8.25 5.42
C ASP A 263 -6.68 -7.93 6.93
N ALA A 264 -5.85 -6.98 7.36
CA ALA A 264 -5.72 -6.59 8.76
C ALA A 264 -6.73 -5.54 9.22
N GLY A 265 -7.65 -5.09 8.36
CA GLY A 265 -8.62 -4.06 8.72
C GLY A 265 -7.99 -2.68 9.03
N ALA A 266 -6.85 -2.36 8.42
CA ALA A 266 -6.08 -1.13 8.67
C ALA A 266 -6.61 0.11 7.91
N GLY A 267 -7.83 0.03 7.36
CA GLY A 267 -8.54 1.12 6.74
C GLY A 267 -7.88 1.63 5.47
N LEU A 268 -7.40 2.88 5.50
CA LEU A 268 -6.76 3.53 4.36
C LEU A 268 -5.23 3.48 4.40
N ALA A 269 -4.63 2.93 5.48
CA ALA A 269 -3.18 2.82 5.66
C ALA A 269 -2.37 4.04 5.15
N ARG A 270 -2.80 5.24 5.57
CA ARG A 270 -2.30 6.50 5.00
C ARG A 270 -0.82 6.70 5.27
N SER A 271 0.00 6.69 4.23
CA SER A 271 1.45 6.80 4.31
C SER A 271 1.99 8.15 3.85
N TYR A 272 1.27 8.89 3.01
CA TYR A 272 1.75 10.13 2.39
C TYR A 272 0.79 11.33 2.57
N PRO A 273 1.28 12.55 2.82
CA PRO A 273 2.66 12.88 3.17
C PRO A 273 2.99 12.43 4.61
N GLY A 274 4.21 11.95 4.80
CA GLY A 274 4.76 11.54 6.09
C GLY A 274 5.59 12.63 6.81
N ARG A 275 6.00 13.68 6.09
CA ARG A 275 6.87 14.74 6.63
C ARG A 275 6.12 15.75 7.50
N GLY A 276 6.75 16.13 8.60
CA GLY A 276 6.31 17.23 9.46
C GLY A 276 5.08 16.90 10.32
N TYR A 277 4.35 17.94 10.73
CA TYR A 277 3.23 17.81 11.68
C TYR A 277 1.89 17.47 11.05
N ARG A 278 1.81 17.38 9.71
CA ARG A 278 0.55 17.09 9.02
C ARG A 278 0.26 15.58 9.10
N PRO A 279 -0.99 15.18 9.36
CA PRO A 279 -1.35 13.76 9.27
C PRO A 279 -1.25 13.30 7.81
N PRO A 280 -0.84 12.05 7.57
CA PRO A 280 -0.85 11.48 6.22
C PRO A 280 -2.28 11.41 5.68
N LEU A 281 -2.42 11.56 4.37
CA LEU A 281 -3.70 11.68 3.68
C LEU A 281 -4.01 10.44 2.83
N ILE A 282 -3.06 9.99 2.02
CA ILE A 282 -3.27 8.87 1.10
C ILE A 282 -2.35 7.71 1.46
N GLY A 283 -2.81 6.48 1.26
CA GLY A 283 -2.00 5.27 1.37
C GLY A 283 -1.52 4.91 -0.03
N ILE A 284 -0.21 5.05 -0.27
CA ILE A 284 0.45 4.71 -1.55
C ILE A 284 1.56 3.68 -1.38
N ASP A 285 1.92 3.38 -0.13
CA ASP A 285 2.81 2.29 0.24
C ASP A 285 1.96 1.06 0.58
N HIS A 286 2.31 -0.09 0.00
CA HIS A 286 1.53 -1.32 0.14
C HIS A 286 2.44 -2.51 0.46
N ILE A 287 1.84 -3.52 1.08
CA ILE A 287 2.40 -4.87 1.20
C ILE A 287 1.36 -5.81 0.60
N LEU A 288 1.60 -6.27 -0.63
CA LEU A 288 0.76 -7.26 -1.28
C LEU A 288 1.16 -8.67 -0.84
N THR A 289 0.17 -9.52 -0.65
CA THR A 289 0.33 -10.87 -0.12
C THR A 289 -0.26 -11.89 -1.08
N ARG A 290 0.41 -13.04 -1.27
CA ARG A 290 -0.16 -14.22 -1.93
C ARG A 290 0.31 -15.44 -1.16
N ASN A 291 -0.56 -16.44 -0.99
CA ASN A 291 -0.28 -17.63 -0.18
C ASN A 291 0.11 -17.30 1.28
N CYS A 292 -0.29 -16.13 1.79
CA CYS A 292 -0.18 -15.68 3.16
C CYS A 292 -1.21 -14.57 3.41
N SER A 293 -1.43 -14.19 4.67
CA SER A 293 -2.33 -13.08 5.03
C SER A 293 -1.72 -12.19 6.09
N ALA A 294 -2.28 -11.00 6.29
CA ALA A 294 -1.86 -10.12 7.38
C ALA A 294 -2.75 -10.26 8.63
N SER A 295 -2.15 -10.18 9.81
CA SER A 295 -2.86 -10.15 11.11
C SER A 295 -2.89 -8.76 11.74
N GLY A 296 -1.98 -7.87 11.31
CA GLY A 296 -1.89 -6.51 11.78
C GLY A 296 -1.09 -5.65 10.82
N VAL A 297 -1.59 -4.44 10.54
CA VAL A 297 -0.90 -3.45 9.73
C VAL A 297 -1.05 -2.08 10.37
N ARG A 298 0.03 -1.31 10.41
CA ARG A 298 0.02 0.07 10.87
C ARG A 298 1.09 0.90 10.18
N THR A 299 0.83 2.18 10.05
CA THR A 299 1.81 3.15 9.58
C THR A 299 2.70 3.60 10.74
N VAL A 300 3.98 3.80 10.46
CA VAL A 300 5.00 4.18 11.44
C VAL A 300 5.75 5.42 11.00
N VAL A 301 6.18 6.23 11.96
CA VAL A 301 6.99 7.42 11.66
C VAL A 301 8.40 6.99 11.29
N VAL A 302 8.89 7.45 10.14
CA VAL A 302 10.30 7.38 9.77
C VAL A 302 10.80 8.83 9.76
N PRO A 303 11.54 9.29 10.79
CA PRO A 303 12.02 10.67 10.84
C PRO A 303 12.83 11.02 9.60
N GLY A 304 12.67 12.24 9.09
CA GLY A 304 13.37 12.74 7.90
C GLY A 304 12.70 12.39 6.56
N ALA A 305 12.13 11.17 6.44
CA ALA A 305 11.41 10.72 5.26
C ALA A 305 10.13 11.54 5.02
N ASP A 306 9.71 11.60 3.76
CA ASP A 306 8.45 12.20 3.33
C ASP A 306 7.30 11.20 3.22
N HIS A 307 7.55 9.93 3.53
CA HIS A 307 6.56 8.87 3.75
C HIS A 307 6.53 8.44 5.22
N ARG A 308 5.40 7.91 5.66
CA ARG A 308 5.35 7.00 6.81
C ARG A 308 5.78 5.62 6.31
N GLY A 309 6.50 4.86 7.12
CA GLY A 309 6.71 3.45 6.86
C GLY A 309 5.42 2.66 7.06
N LEU A 310 5.34 1.47 6.46
CA LEU A 310 4.24 0.53 6.68
C LEU A 310 4.80 -0.74 7.33
N LEU A 311 4.29 -1.08 8.51
CA LEU A 311 4.69 -2.28 9.25
C LEU A 311 3.53 -3.28 9.26
N ALA A 312 3.79 -4.48 8.77
CA ALA A 312 2.84 -5.59 8.76
C ALA A 312 3.34 -6.78 9.57
N THR A 313 2.43 -7.46 10.26
CA THR A 313 2.63 -8.82 10.78
C THR A 313 1.89 -9.77 9.86
N LEU A 314 2.63 -10.64 9.19
CA LEU A 314 2.11 -11.59 8.22
C LEU A 314 2.06 -12.99 8.84
N ARG A 315 1.08 -13.79 8.44
CA ARG A 315 0.94 -15.21 8.79
C ARG A 315 1.28 -16.04 7.56
N LEU A 316 2.44 -16.67 7.59
CA LEU A 316 2.90 -17.58 6.55
C LEU A 316 2.48 -18.99 6.94
N PRO A 317 1.69 -19.69 6.12
CA PRO A 317 1.39 -21.09 6.40
C PRO A 317 2.65 -21.94 6.46
N VAL A 318 2.70 -22.88 7.42
CA VAL A 318 3.82 -23.82 7.57
C VAL A 318 3.98 -24.69 6.33
N ASP A 319 2.87 -25.16 5.76
CA ASP A 319 2.85 -26.03 4.58
C ASP A 319 1.55 -25.87 3.78
N LEU A 320 1.63 -25.25 2.60
CA LEU A 320 0.53 -25.15 1.63
C LEU A 320 0.53 -26.26 0.58
N THR A 321 1.48 -27.19 0.62
CA THR A 321 1.48 -28.34 -0.30
C THR A 321 0.54 -29.44 0.15
N ALA A 322 0.01 -29.35 1.37
CA ALA A 322 -0.87 -30.33 2.00
C ALA A 322 -2.37 -30.09 1.78
N SER A 323 -2.74 -29.01 1.08
CA SER A 323 -4.11 -28.57 0.80
C SER A 323 -4.50 -28.76 -0.66
#